data_AF-R6DPA9-F1
#
_entry.id   AF-R6DPA9-F1
#
_cell.length_a   1.000
_cell.length_b   1.000
_cell.length_c   1.000
_cell.angle_alpha   90.00
_cell.angle_beta   90.00
_cell.angle_gamma   90.00
#
_symmetry.space_group_name_H-M   'P 1'
#
loop_
_entity.id
_entity.type
_entity.pdbx_description
1 polymer ?
#
loop_
_entity_poly.entity_id
_entity_poly.type
_entity_poly.pdbx_seq_one_letter_code
_entity_poly.pdbx_strand_id
1 'polypeptide(L)'
;MLYYMKLGEEEERELERRQAKKIEAALTGKKTPPEAAVIKKLKEKAMGYYDTCAFPKPQSKKKKKKCNGYKDKADRICTYTGRPFAERHEIFCGRNRQISIDYGFQIDVCHEIHEELQANITEWAQAENLRLRQKCQTEYEDKLTCAGTTPEKAREMWLKLIGRSYL
;
A
#
# COMPACT_ATOMS: atom_id res chain seq x y z
N MET A 1 81.43 -26.51 18.82
CA MET A 1 81.40 -25.99 20.21
C MET A 1 79.95 -25.70 20.56
N LEU A 2 79.35 -26.48 21.46
CA LEU A 2 78.05 -26.17 22.04
C LEU A 2 78.26 -24.98 22.98
N TYR A 3 77.82 -23.79 22.58
CA TYR A 3 77.78 -22.63 23.46
C TYR A 3 76.71 -22.92 24.52
N TYR A 4 77.13 -23.46 25.66
CA TYR A 4 76.28 -23.56 26.83
C TYR A 4 76.04 -22.14 27.35
N MET A 5 74.82 -21.65 27.14
CA MET A 5 74.34 -20.42 27.76
C MET A 5 74.43 -20.56 29.28
N LYS A 6 74.89 -19.51 29.98
CA LYS A 6 75.00 -19.56 31.44
C LYS A 6 73.60 -19.59 32.05
N LEU A 7 73.44 -20.38 33.11
CA LEU A 7 72.23 -20.40 33.94
C LEU A 7 71.88 -18.97 34.39
N GLY A 8 70.76 -18.45 33.89
CA GLY A 8 70.26 -17.09 34.15
C GLY A 8 70.17 -16.18 32.92
N GLU A 9 70.96 -16.43 31.86
CA GLU A 9 70.98 -15.57 30.66
C GLU A 9 69.69 -15.70 29.80
N GLU A 10 68.97 -16.83 29.89
CA GLU A 10 67.67 -17.00 29.23
C GLU A 10 66.57 -16.19 29.92
N GLU A 11 66.55 -16.17 31.25
CA GLU A 11 65.56 -15.41 32.03
C GLU A 11 65.74 -13.90 31.84
N GLU A 12 66.98 -13.44 31.80
CA GLU A 12 67.32 -12.03 31.57
C GLU A 12 66.90 -11.59 30.16
N ARG A 13 67.16 -12.42 29.14
CA ARG A 13 66.72 -12.15 27.76
C ARG A 13 65.19 -12.20 27.63
N GLU A 14 64.52 -13.04 28.41
CA GLU A 14 63.05 -13.08 28.43
C GLU A 14 62.47 -11.83 29.12
N LEU A 15 63.09 -11.37 30.20
CA LEU A 15 62.74 -10.14 30.89
C LEU A 15 62.94 -8.91 30.00
N GLU A 16 64.05 -8.83 29.28
CA GLU A 16 64.30 -7.78 28.29
C GLU A 16 63.26 -7.81 27.16
N ARG A 17 62.92 -8.99 26.64
CA ARG A 17 61.83 -9.12 25.64
C ARG A 17 60.49 -8.67 26.18
N ARG A 18 60.18 -8.97 27.44
CA ARG A 18 58.94 -8.55 28.11
C ARG A 18 58.94 -7.03 28.35
N GLN A 19 60.06 -6.45 28.77
CA GLN A 19 60.20 -5.00 28.90
C GLN A 19 60.09 -4.29 27.55
N ALA A 20 60.77 -4.80 26.52
CA ALA A 20 60.69 -4.27 25.16
C ALA A 20 59.26 -4.26 24.63
N LYS A 21 58.49 -5.35 24.82
CA LYS A 21 57.07 -5.41 24.46
C LYS A 21 56.21 -4.40 25.22
N LYS A 22 56.50 -4.16 26.51
CA LYS A 22 55.78 -3.15 27.32
C LYS A 22 56.10 -1.73 26.85
N ILE A 23 57.35 -1.45 26.51
CA ILE A 23 57.80 -0.15 25.97
C ILE A 23 57.19 0.08 24.59
N GLU A 24 57.20 -0.93 23.72
CA GLU A 24 56.60 -0.86 22.38
C GLU A 24 55.09 -0.58 22.46
N ALA A 25 54.37 -1.26 23.37
CA ALA A 25 52.94 -1.03 23.59
C ALA A 25 52.65 0.37 24.19
N ALA A 26 53.54 0.88 25.05
CA ALA A 26 53.42 2.23 25.61
C ALA A 26 53.69 3.33 24.56
N LEU A 27 54.64 3.11 23.65
CA LEU A 27 55.00 4.04 22.59
C LEU A 27 53.98 4.09 21.46
N THR A 28 53.38 2.95 21.11
CA THR A 28 52.43 2.87 19.97
C THR A 28 51.00 3.24 20.34
N GLY A 29 50.67 3.36 21.63
CA GLY A 29 49.33 3.66 22.11
C GLY A 29 48.28 2.60 21.69
N LYS A 30 47.04 2.75 22.16
CA LYS A 30 45.94 1.88 21.67
C LYS A 30 45.69 2.23 20.19
N LYS A 31 46.09 1.35 19.27
CA LYS A 31 45.74 1.48 17.84
C LYS A 31 44.24 1.64 17.71
N THR A 32 43.80 2.82 17.27
CA THR A 32 42.39 3.04 16.95
C THR A 32 42.02 2.12 15.79
N PRO A 33 40.84 1.48 15.84
CA PRO A 33 40.38 0.66 14.74
C PRO A 33 40.30 1.52 13.46
N PRO A 34 40.66 0.96 12.30
CA PRO A 34 40.55 1.68 11.04
C PRO A 34 39.11 2.14 10.82
N GLU A 35 38.95 3.34 10.25
CA GLU A 35 37.66 4.01 10.10
C GLU A 35 36.60 3.13 9.41
N ALA A 36 37.01 2.32 8.43
CA ALA A 36 36.17 1.33 7.77
C ALA A 36 35.55 0.29 8.73
N ALA A 37 36.30 -0.14 9.76
CA ALA A 37 35.81 -1.09 10.76
C ALA A 37 34.78 -0.43 11.69
N VAL A 38 34.99 0.85 12.03
CA VAL A 38 34.03 1.63 12.81
C VAL A 38 32.73 1.82 12.03
N ILE A 39 32.82 2.20 10.75
CA ILE A 39 31.67 2.38 9.86
C ILE A 39 30.89 1.07 9.71
N LYS A 40 31.57 -0.07 9.51
CA LYS A 40 30.92 -1.38 9.40
C LYS A 40 30.15 -1.73 10.67
N LYS A 41 30.77 -1.54 11.84
CA LYS A 41 30.15 -1.83 13.13
C LYS A 41 28.95 -0.93 13.42
N LEU A 42 29.00 0.33 13.00
CA LEU A 42 27.86 1.25 13.10
C LEU A 42 26.72 0.84 12.17
N LYS A 43 27.01 0.39 10.94
CA LYS A 43 26.00 -0.13 10.01
C LYS A 43 25.32 -1.39 10.53
N GLU A 44 26.09 -2.36 11.03
CA GLU A 44 25.54 -3.59 11.62
C GLU A 44 24.68 -3.29 12.85
N LYS A 45 25.07 -2.30 13.66
CA LYS A 45 24.29 -1.86 14.84
C LYS A 45 23.03 -1.09 14.47
N ALA A 46 23.00 -0.47 13.29
CA ALA A 46 21.85 0.27 12.76
C ALA A 46 20.84 -0.64 12.02
N MET A 47 21.24 -1.85 11.64
CA MET A 47 20.35 -2.82 10.98
C MET A 47 19.30 -3.34 11.97
N GLY A 48 18.03 -3.16 11.62
CA GLY A 48 16.90 -3.70 12.37
C GLY A 48 16.68 -5.20 12.08
N TYR A 49 15.88 -5.84 12.92
CA TYR A 49 15.52 -7.27 12.80
C TYR A 49 14.98 -7.68 11.41
N TYR A 50 14.28 -6.78 10.73
CA TYR A 50 13.69 -7.05 9.41
C TYR A 50 14.67 -6.80 8.23
N ASP A 51 15.82 -6.18 8.46
CA ASP A 51 16.80 -5.90 7.40
C ASP A 51 17.62 -7.16 7.03
N THR A 52 17.70 -8.13 7.94
CA THR A 52 18.35 -9.44 7.76
C THR A 52 17.36 -10.57 7.56
N CYS A 53 16.05 -10.31 7.63
CA CYS A 53 15.03 -11.33 7.56
C CYS A 53 14.76 -11.74 6.11
N ALA A 54 14.63 -13.05 5.86
CA ALA A 54 14.28 -13.58 4.53
C ALA A 54 12.89 -13.11 4.07
N PHE A 55 12.01 -12.75 5.01
CA PHE A 55 10.69 -12.21 4.73
C PHE A 55 10.68 -10.70 4.96
N PRO A 56 10.24 -9.91 3.97
CA PRO A 56 10.13 -8.47 4.13
C PRO A 56 9.12 -8.14 5.23
N LYS A 57 9.36 -7.05 5.95
CA LYS A 57 8.43 -6.55 6.96
C LYS A 57 7.03 -6.42 6.36
N PRO A 58 5.99 -7.04 6.95
CA PRO A 58 4.63 -6.94 6.41
C PRO A 58 4.21 -5.48 6.34
N GLN A 59 3.94 -5.01 5.12
CA GLN A 59 3.52 -3.64 4.85
C GLN A 59 1.99 -3.56 4.90
N SER A 60 1.43 -3.01 5.97
CA SER A 60 -0.01 -2.72 6.07
C SER A 60 -0.38 -1.43 5.33
N LYS A 61 -0.03 -1.34 4.04
CA LYS A 61 -0.44 -0.18 3.23
C LYS A 61 -1.92 -0.32 2.89
N LYS A 62 -2.73 0.65 3.32
CA LYS A 62 -4.14 0.74 2.91
C LYS A 62 -4.19 0.78 1.38
N LYS A 63 -5.04 -0.04 0.77
CA LYS A 63 -5.27 0.00 -0.68
C LYS A 63 -5.73 1.40 -1.07
N LYS A 64 -5.13 1.96 -2.12
CA LYS A 64 -5.58 3.24 -2.68
C LYS A 64 -7.01 3.07 -3.20
N LYS A 65 -7.89 4.01 -2.88
CA LYS A 65 -9.27 4.02 -3.42
C LYS A 65 -9.21 4.28 -4.92
N LYS A 66 -10.07 3.60 -5.68
CA LYS A 66 -10.26 3.84 -7.12
C LYS A 66 -10.91 5.21 -7.31
N CYS A 67 -10.55 5.91 -8.39
CA CYS A 67 -11.11 7.22 -8.74
C CYS A 67 -11.66 7.18 -10.16
N ASN A 68 -12.71 7.96 -10.44
CA ASN A 68 -13.22 8.13 -11.80
C ASN A 68 -12.17 8.97 -12.54
N GLY A 69 -11.32 8.32 -13.34
CA GLY A 69 -10.18 8.97 -13.97
C GLY A 69 -10.59 10.23 -14.76
N TYR A 70 -9.76 11.27 -14.71
CA TYR A 70 -10.04 12.54 -15.41
C TYR A 70 -9.74 12.47 -16.92
N LYS A 71 -8.88 11.53 -17.34
CA LYS A 71 -8.35 11.44 -18.72
C LYS A 71 -9.44 11.39 -19.77
N ASP A 72 -10.45 10.55 -19.56
CA ASP A 72 -11.52 10.33 -20.53
C ASP A 72 -12.71 11.27 -20.31
N LYS A 73 -12.55 12.38 -19.57
CA LYS A 73 -13.67 13.32 -19.32
C LYS A 73 -14.10 14.02 -20.60
N ALA A 74 -13.17 14.34 -21.49
CA ALA A 74 -13.44 15.07 -22.73
C ALA A 74 -14.44 14.33 -23.64
N ASP A 75 -14.34 13.00 -23.69
CA ASP A 75 -15.17 12.17 -24.58
C ASP A 75 -16.54 11.83 -23.99
N ARG A 76 -16.82 12.19 -22.73
CA ARG A 76 -18.08 11.87 -22.06
C ARG A 76 -19.16 12.87 -22.42
N ILE A 77 -20.33 12.34 -22.75
CA ILE A 77 -21.51 13.10 -23.13
C ILE A 77 -22.59 12.91 -22.06
N CYS A 78 -23.25 14.00 -21.67
CA CYS A 78 -24.32 13.95 -20.70
C CYS A 78 -25.50 13.17 -21.28
N THR A 79 -25.96 12.17 -20.54
CA THR A 79 -27.07 11.30 -20.96
C THR A 79 -28.38 12.07 -21.16
N TYR A 80 -28.60 13.15 -20.40
CA TYR A 80 -29.85 13.91 -20.45
C TYR A 80 -29.81 15.10 -21.41
N THR A 81 -28.70 15.83 -21.44
CA THR A 81 -28.60 17.10 -22.17
C THR A 81 -27.75 17.02 -23.43
N GLY A 82 -27.02 15.91 -23.64
CA GLY A 82 -26.10 15.77 -24.77
C GLY A 82 -24.85 16.67 -24.70
N ARG A 83 -24.65 17.40 -23.59
CA ARG A 83 -23.48 18.29 -23.41
C ARG A 83 -22.18 17.46 -23.29
N PRO A 84 -21.08 17.89 -23.92
CA PRO A 84 -19.77 17.26 -23.76
C PRO A 84 -19.18 17.54 -22.36
N PHE A 85 -18.06 16.90 -22.04
CA PHE A 85 -17.34 17.03 -20.77
C PHE A 85 -18.14 16.59 -19.54
N ALA A 86 -18.99 15.57 -19.71
CA ALA A 86 -19.85 15.09 -18.65
C ALA A 86 -19.07 14.51 -17.46
N GLU A 87 -19.63 14.72 -16.27
CA GLU A 87 -19.13 14.22 -15.01
C GLU A 87 -19.73 12.86 -14.71
N ARG A 88 -18.93 11.98 -14.14
CA ARG A 88 -19.38 10.62 -13.83
C ARG A 88 -20.04 10.60 -12.46
N HIS A 89 -21.36 10.52 -12.48
CA HIS A 89 -22.18 10.35 -11.30
C HIS A 89 -22.18 8.89 -10.84
N GLU A 90 -21.93 8.68 -9.55
CA GLU A 90 -21.96 7.37 -8.91
C GLU A 90 -23.31 7.14 -8.26
N ILE A 91 -24.08 6.20 -8.79
CA ILE A 91 -25.45 5.93 -8.35
C ILE A 91 -25.49 5.55 -6.85
N PHE A 92 -24.48 4.81 -6.39
CA PHE A 92 -24.22 4.57 -4.97
C PHE A 92 -23.00 5.37 -4.52
N CYS A 93 -23.23 6.54 -3.94
CA CYS A 93 -22.19 7.45 -3.45
C CYS A 93 -21.68 7.09 -2.04
N GLY A 94 -20.76 7.89 -1.50
CA GLY A 94 -20.27 7.76 -0.12
C GLY A 94 -19.46 6.48 0.11
N ARG A 95 -19.86 5.65 1.09
CA ARG A 95 -19.17 4.40 1.43
C ARG A 95 -19.21 3.37 0.28
N ASN A 96 -20.28 3.39 -0.51
CA ASN A 96 -20.51 2.43 -1.59
C ASN A 96 -19.98 2.90 -2.96
N ARG A 97 -19.32 4.06 -2.99
CA ARG A 97 -18.65 4.62 -4.17
C ARG A 97 -17.79 3.60 -4.93
N GLN A 98 -17.02 2.79 -4.20
CA GLN A 98 -16.14 1.80 -4.84
C GLN A 98 -16.93 0.70 -5.56
N ILE A 99 -18.11 0.33 -5.06
CA ILE A 99 -19.00 -0.63 -5.73
C ILE A 99 -19.49 -0.04 -7.05
N SER A 100 -19.87 1.24 -7.05
CA SER A 100 -20.28 1.92 -8.27
C SER A 100 -19.20 1.90 -9.35
N ILE A 101 -17.93 2.06 -8.97
CA ILE A 101 -16.80 1.98 -9.90
C ILE A 101 -16.59 0.55 -10.40
N ASP A 102 -16.68 -0.44 -9.49
CA ASP A 102 -16.31 -1.82 -9.78
C ASP A 102 -17.31 -2.53 -10.69
N TYR A 103 -18.60 -2.21 -10.52
CA TYR A 103 -19.69 -2.81 -11.29
C TYR A 103 -20.21 -1.88 -12.40
N GLY A 104 -19.64 -0.68 -12.53
CA GLY A 104 -20.07 0.29 -13.53
C GLY A 104 -21.44 0.92 -13.26
N PHE A 105 -21.87 0.99 -11.98
CA PHE A 105 -23.10 1.68 -11.58
C PHE A 105 -22.89 3.20 -11.58
N GLN A 106 -22.64 3.72 -12.79
CA GLN A 106 -22.28 5.11 -13.02
C GLN A 106 -22.99 5.61 -14.26
N ILE A 107 -23.36 6.89 -14.26
CA ILE A 107 -23.89 7.57 -15.44
C ILE A 107 -23.08 8.84 -15.69
N ASP A 108 -22.94 9.20 -16.96
CA ASP A 108 -22.28 10.44 -17.34
C ASP A 108 -23.35 11.54 -17.52
N VAL A 109 -23.22 12.62 -16.75
CA VAL A 109 -24.19 13.73 -16.68
C VAL A 109 -23.48 15.08 -16.61
N CYS A 110 -24.13 16.16 -17.03
CA CYS A 110 -23.55 17.51 -16.89
C CYS A 110 -23.50 17.91 -15.41
N HIS A 111 -22.66 18.89 -15.09
CA HIS A 111 -22.40 19.32 -13.72
C HIS A 111 -23.69 19.68 -12.94
N GLU A 112 -24.62 20.42 -13.56
CA GLU A 112 -25.88 20.81 -12.90
C GLU A 112 -26.69 19.59 -12.45
N ILE A 113 -26.85 18.62 -13.34
CA ILE A 113 -27.57 17.37 -13.05
C ILE A 113 -26.79 16.50 -12.07
N HIS A 114 -25.46 16.47 -12.19
CA HIS A 114 -24.59 15.76 -11.26
C HIS A 114 -24.82 16.25 -9.83
N GLU A 115 -24.84 17.57 -9.62
CA GLU A 115 -25.09 18.18 -8.32
C GLU A 115 -26.51 17.91 -7.81
N GLU A 116 -27.52 18.01 -8.67
CA GLU A 116 -28.90 17.77 -8.28
C GLU A 116 -29.14 16.32 -7.85
N LEU A 117 -28.62 15.35 -8.62
CA LEU A 117 -28.67 13.93 -8.27
C LEU A 117 -27.84 13.62 -7.02
N GLN A 118 -26.70 14.28 -6.84
CA GLN A 118 -25.85 14.11 -5.66
C GLN A 118 -26.50 14.65 -4.39
N ALA A 119 -27.17 15.81 -4.49
CA ALA A 119 -27.91 16.43 -3.40
C ALA A 119 -29.16 15.62 -3.05
N ASN A 120 -29.85 15.07 -4.06
CA ASN A 120 -31.04 14.22 -3.89
C ASN A 120 -32.17 14.92 -3.10
N ILE A 121 -32.33 16.23 -3.31
CA ILE A 121 -33.30 17.07 -2.59
C ILE A 121 -34.59 17.23 -3.38
N THR A 122 -34.49 17.43 -4.69
CA THR A 122 -35.66 17.65 -5.55
C THR A 122 -36.43 16.34 -5.77
N GLU A 123 -37.75 16.44 -5.98
CA GLU A 123 -38.59 15.27 -6.25
C GLU A 123 -38.11 14.52 -7.49
N TRP A 124 -37.68 15.26 -8.52
CA TRP A 124 -37.08 14.70 -9.72
C TRP A 124 -35.82 13.89 -9.39
N ALA A 125 -34.88 14.46 -8.64
CA ALA A 125 -33.64 13.76 -8.29
C ALA A 125 -33.89 12.53 -7.42
N GLN A 126 -34.87 12.58 -6.51
CA GLN A 126 -35.25 11.43 -5.67
C GLN A 126 -35.86 10.30 -6.49
N ALA A 127 -36.80 10.63 -7.38
CA ALA A 127 -37.42 9.66 -8.28
C ALA A 127 -36.37 9.06 -9.23
N GLU A 128 -35.50 9.90 -9.80
CA GLU A 128 -34.49 9.46 -10.75
C GLU A 128 -33.41 8.60 -10.07
N ASN A 129 -32.95 8.96 -8.88
CA ASN A 129 -32.02 8.12 -8.11
C ASN A 129 -32.64 6.76 -7.76
N LEU A 130 -33.93 6.72 -7.42
CA LEU A 130 -34.61 5.44 -7.19
C LEU A 130 -34.65 4.60 -8.46
N ARG A 131 -35.05 5.21 -9.59
CA ARG A 131 -35.10 4.57 -10.91
C ARG A 131 -33.74 4.02 -11.34
N LEU A 132 -32.67 4.80 -11.18
CA LEU A 132 -31.30 4.38 -11.51
C LEU A 132 -30.84 3.21 -10.65
N ARG A 133 -31.17 3.21 -9.35
CA ARG A 133 -30.81 2.11 -8.45
C ARG A 133 -31.58 0.84 -8.76
N GLN A 134 -32.87 0.96 -9.10
CA GLN A 134 -33.68 -0.15 -9.60
C GLN A 134 -33.08 -0.73 -10.89
N LYS A 135 -32.75 0.14 -11.84
CA LYS A 135 -32.07 -0.26 -13.09
C LYS A 135 -30.78 -1.02 -12.81
N CYS A 136 -29.91 -0.52 -11.93
CA CYS A 136 -28.68 -1.23 -11.57
C CYS A 136 -28.94 -2.60 -10.93
N GLN A 137 -29.96 -2.72 -10.08
CA GLN A 137 -30.32 -3.99 -9.48
C GLN A 137 -30.80 -4.98 -10.54
N THR A 138 -31.74 -4.57 -11.40
CA THR A 138 -32.24 -5.40 -12.50
C THR A 138 -31.10 -5.84 -13.41
N GLU A 139 -30.27 -4.92 -13.92
CA GLU A 139 -29.16 -5.27 -14.81
C GLU A 139 -28.13 -6.19 -14.15
N TYR A 140 -27.90 -6.04 -12.85
CA TYR A 140 -26.99 -6.91 -12.11
C TYR A 140 -27.57 -8.32 -11.96
N GLU A 141 -28.83 -8.43 -11.53
CA GLU A 141 -29.52 -9.70 -11.35
C GLU A 141 -29.66 -10.43 -12.70
N ASP A 142 -30.07 -9.72 -13.75
CA ASP A 142 -30.19 -10.26 -15.11
C ASP A 142 -28.86 -10.79 -15.64
N LYS A 143 -27.74 -10.07 -15.44
CA LYS A 143 -26.41 -10.55 -15.83
C LYS A 143 -26.04 -11.85 -15.13
N LEU A 144 -26.36 -11.98 -13.84
CA LEU A 144 -26.11 -13.21 -13.08
C LEU A 144 -27.02 -14.36 -13.51
N THR A 145 -28.29 -14.06 -13.79
CA THR A 145 -29.25 -15.06 -14.26
C THR A 145 -28.91 -15.55 -15.66
N CYS A 146 -28.51 -14.67 -16.57
CA CYS A 146 -27.94 -15.02 -17.87
C CYS A 146 -26.67 -15.88 -17.75
N ALA A 147 -25.88 -15.69 -16.69
CA ALA A 147 -24.71 -16.52 -16.39
C ALA A 147 -25.05 -17.86 -15.71
N GLY A 148 -26.34 -18.19 -15.53
CA GLY A 148 -26.81 -19.46 -14.96
C GLY A 148 -27.10 -19.44 -13.46
N THR A 149 -27.12 -18.28 -12.82
CA THR A 149 -27.50 -18.14 -11.40
C THR A 149 -29.02 -18.09 -11.25
N THR A 150 -29.59 -18.74 -10.23
CA THR A 150 -31.04 -18.60 -10.01
C THR A 150 -31.40 -17.17 -9.57
N PRO A 151 -32.60 -16.67 -9.87
CA PRO A 151 -33.03 -15.33 -9.48
C PRO A 151 -32.91 -15.06 -7.98
N GLU A 152 -33.25 -16.05 -7.14
CA GLU A 152 -33.19 -15.93 -5.68
C GLU A 152 -31.74 -15.75 -5.22
N LYS A 153 -30.82 -16.50 -5.84
CA LYS A 153 -29.40 -16.39 -5.52
C LYS A 153 -28.81 -15.08 -6.01
N ALA A 154 -29.22 -14.61 -7.17
CA ALA A 154 -28.82 -13.31 -7.70
C ALA A 154 -29.27 -12.17 -6.77
N ARG A 155 -30.51 -12.21 -6.28
CA ARG A 155 -31.05 -11.27 -5.27
C ARG A 155 -30.26 -11.35 -3.96
N GLU A 156 -29.95 -12.55 -3.47
CA GLU A 156 -29.13 -12.72 -2.26
C GLU A 156 -27.74 -12.09 -2.43
N MET A 157 -27.11 -12.27 -3.61
CA MET A 157 -25.83 -11.67 -3.94
C MET A 157 -25.91 -10.13 -4.01
N TRP A 158 -26.98 -9.58 -4.58
CA TRP A 158 -27.22 -8.14 -4.58
C TRP A 158 -27.35 -7.59 -3.16
N LEU A 159 -28.14 -8.24 -2.31
CA LEU A 159 -28.32 -7.85 -0.91
C LEU A 159 -26.99 -7.90 -0.15
N LYS A 160 -26.14 -8.89 -0.40
CA LYS A 160 -24.79 -8.95 0.19
C LYS A 160 -23.88 -7.83 -0.31
N LEU A 161 -24.02 -7.42 -1.57
CA LEU A 161 -23.20 -6.37 -2.18
C LEU A 161 -23.62 -4.97 -1.72
N ILE A 162 -24.91 -4.66 -1.80
CA ILE A 162 -25.46 -3.30 -1.63
C ILE A 162 -26.12 -3.11 -0.25
N GLY A 163 -26.61 -4.18 0.37
CA GLY A 163 -27.25 -4.16 1.69
C GLY A 163 -28.75 -3.89 1.67
N ARG A 164 -29.37 -3.63 0.50
CA ARG A 164 -30.81 -3.37 0.37
C ARG A 164 -31.35 -3.69 -1.03
N SER A 165 -32.63 -4.04 -1.11
CA SER A 165 -33.39 -4.15 -2.37
C SER A 165 -34.01 -2.80 -2.74
N TYR A 166 -34.18 -2.57 -4.03
CA TYR A 166 -34.86 -1.43 -4.66
C TYR A 166 -36.01 -1.87 -5.56
N LEU A 167 -36.01 -3.14 -5.96
CA LEU A 167 -37.13 -3.87 -6.53
C LEU A 167 -38.02 -4.43 -5.42
#